data_AF-A0A2W6DU17-F1
#
_entry.id   AF-A0A2W6DU17-F1
#
_cell.length_a   1.000
_cell.length_b   1.000
_cell.length_c   1.000
_cell.angle_alpha   90.00
_cell.angle_beta   90.00
_cell.angle_gamma   90.00
#
_symmetry.space_group_name_H-M   'P 1'
#
loop_
_entity.id
_entity.type
_entity.pdbx_description
1 polymer ?
#
loop_
_entity_poly.entity_id
_entity_poly.type
_entity_poly.pdbx_seq_one_letter_code
_entity_poly.pdbx_strand_id
1 'polypeptide(L)'
;MTPTTNPPKIALVTGASRGIGAEATRRLAATGHTVLAAVREPDRAREQLQPLAGDVRLIQLDVTDHASIAAAVAVVDAEHGHLDVLVNNAGVALEHGNNPLTIDIDAIRATYEVNVFGVLAVTAAFLPLLRRAPSGRIVNLSSATGSLAEWSDPASPITTHAPVVIGYNSSKTALNALTVAFAHLLRDTPIKVNSADPGYVATDLNGHRGYRSVADGAAIVLELATLDRDGSTGEFRSDFGIVPW
;
A
#
# COMPACT_ATOMS: atom_id res chain seq x y z
N MET A 1 -31.93 8.36 3.76
CA MET A 1 -30.84 8.61 2.78
C MET A 1 -30.48 7.27 2.19
N THR A 2 -30.77 7.05 0.92
CA THR A 2 -30.27 5.88 0.18
C THR A 2 -28.75 6.02 0.09
N PRO A 3 -27.96 5.02 0.53
CA PRO A 3 -26.52 5.06 0.31
C PRO A 3 -26.31 5.08 -1.20
N THR A 4 -25.66 6.11 -1.70
CA THR A 4 -25.15 6.15 -3.07
C THR A 4 -24.06 5.09 -3.14
N THR A 5 -24.44 3.85 -3.46
CA THR A 5 -23.49 2.78 -3.68
C THR A 5 -22.75 3.12 -4.96
N ASN A 6 -21.50 3.59 -4.82
CA ASN A 6 -20.59 3.69 -5.95
C ASN A 6 -20.59 2.35 -6.71
N PRO A 7 -20.51 2.37 -8.05
CA PRO A 7 -20.53 1.13 -8.83
C PRO A 7 -19.38 0.20 -8.36
N PRO A 8 -19.58 -1.13 -8.42
CA PRO A 8 -18.52 -2.09 -8.12
C PRO A 8 -17.23 -1.76 -8.88
N LYS A 9 -16.10 -1.82 -8.19
CA LYS A 9 -14.76 -1.51 -8.70
C LYS A 9 -13.89 -2.75 -8.62
N ILE A 10 -12.84 -2.79 -9.45
CA ILE A 10 -11.80 -3.82 -9.40
C ILE A 10 -10.59 -3.26 -8.65
N ALA A 11 -10.26 -3.86 -7.50
CA ALA A 11 -9.15 -3.43 -6.65
C ALA A 11 -8.07 -4.51 -6.57
N LEU A 12 -6.81 -4.15 -6.74
CA LEU A 12 -5.65 -5.02 -6.50
C LEU A 12 -4.95 -4.59 -5.21
N VAL A 13 -4.77 -5.53 -4.28
CA VAL A 13 -4.05 -5.30 -3.01
C VAL A 13 -2.80 -6.18 -2.98
N THR A 14 -1.61 -5.58 -3.03
CA THR A 14 -0.34 -6.33 -2.92
C THR A 14 -0.04 -6.70 -1.46
N GLY A 15 0.61 -7.84 -1.22
CA GLY A 15 0.89 -8.30 0.14
C GLY A 15 -0.37 -8.62 0.94
N ALA A 16 -1.41 -9.13 0.25
CA ALA A 16 -2.74 -9.34 0.83
C ALA A 16 -2.83 -10.55 1.77
N SER A 17 -1.77 -11.35 1.92
CA SER A 17 -1.84 -12.59 2.69
C SER A 17 -2.06 -12.37 4.19
N ARG A 18 -1.63 -11.24 4.76
CA ARG A 18 -1.70 -11.01 6.22
C ARG A 18 -1.71 -9.52 6.58
N GLY A 19 -1.93 -9.23 7.86
CA GLY A 19 -1.87 -7.88 8.41
C GLY A 19 -2.83 -6.91 7.70
N ILE A 20 -2.35 -5.69 7.45
CA ILE A 20 -3.17 -4.60 6.88
C ILE A 20 -3.70 -4.96 5.50
N GLY A 21 -2.91 -5.64 4.66
CA GLY A 21 -3.34 -6.04 3.32
C GLY A 21 -4.52 -7.02 3.32
N ALA A 22 -4.51 -8.00 4.21
CA ALA A 22 -5.62 -8.96 4.35
C ALA A 22 -6.90 -8.26 4.82
N GLU A 23 -6.77 -7.32 5.76
CA GLU A 23 -7.92 -6.58 6.27
C GLU A 23 -8.45 -5.54 5.26
N ALA A 24 -7.56 -4.86 4.53
CA ALA A 24 -7.96 -4.00 3.43
C ALA A 24 -8.71 -4.79 2.35
N THR A 25 -8.22 -6.00 2.03
CA THR A 25 -8.89 -6.93 1.11
C THR A 25 -10.29 -7.26 1.59
N ARG A 26 -10.43 -7.70 2.85
CA ARG A 26 -11.71 -8.04 3.46
C ARG A 26 -12.69 -6.87 3.42
N ARG A 27 -12.25 -5.67 3.83
CA ARG A 27 -13.14 -4.52 3.94
C ARG A 27 -13.53 -3.95 2.57
N LEU A 28 -12.64 -3.93 1.58
CA LEU A 28 -12.97 -3.55 0.20
C LEU A 28 -13.96 -4.54 -0.44
N ALA A 29 -13.80 -5.84 -0.20
CA ALA A 29 -14.72 -6.85 -0.70
C ALA A 29 -16.11 -6.69 -0.05
N ALA A 30 -16.16 -6.37 1.24
CA ALA A 30 -17.41 -6.12 1.97
C ALA A 30 -18.18 -4.88 1.47
N THR A 31 -17.55 -3.95 0.75
CA THR A 31 -18.24 -2.81 0.10
C THR A 31 -18.75 -3.14 -1.31
N GLY A 32 -18.69 -4.41 -1.73
CA GLY A 32 -19.20 -4.87 -3.02
C GLY A 32 -18.22 -4.72 -4.18
N HIS A 33 -16.94 -4.46 -3.90
CA HIS A 33 -15.88 -4.46 -4.91
C HIS A 33 -15.35 -5.88 -5.17
N THR A 34 -14.87 -6.13 -6.38
CA THR A 34 -14.04 -7.31 -6.66
C THR A 34 -12.62 -6.99 -6.23
N VAL A 35 -12.07 -7.79 -5.31
CA VAL A 35 -10.72 -7.60 -4.80
C VAL A 35 -9.80 -8.72 -5.26
N LEU A 36 -8.80 -8.34 -6.03
CA LEU A 36 -7.67 -9.16 -6.42
C LEU A 36 -6.64 -9.12 -5.29
N ALA A 37 -6.62 -10.16 -4.47
CA ALA A 37 -5.69 -10.32 -3.37
C ALA A 37 -4.36 -10.88 -3.90
N ALA A 38 -3.39 -9.97 -4.10
CA ALA A 38 -2.07 -10.31 -4.63
C ALA A 38 -1.17 -10.90 -3.54
N VAL A 39 -0.72 -12.12 -3.78
CA VAL A 39 0.14 -12.90 -2.88
C VAL A 39 1.20 -13.67 -3.67
N ARG A 40 2.34 -13.98 -3.04
CA ARG A 40 3.43 -14.74 -3.70
C ARG A 40 3.07 -16.21 -3.93
N GLU A 41 2.36 -16.81 -2.98
CA GLU A 41 2.00 -18.24 -2.99
C GLU A 41 0.47 -18.38 -2.78
N PRO A 42 -0.35 -18.30 -3.85
CA PRO A 42 -1.81 -18.34 -3.74
C PRO A 42 -2.35 -19.56 -3.00
N ASP A 43 -1.77 -20.74 -3.25
CA ASP A 43 -2.24 -21.98 -2.64
C ASP A 43 -2.14 -21.96 -1.11
N ARG A 44 -1.10 -21.33 -0.57
CA ARG A 44 -0.90 -21.18 0.88
C ARG A 44 -1.79 -20.10 1.48
N ALA A 45 -2.11 -19.06 0.71
CA ALA A 45 -2.96 -17.97 1.17
C ALA A 45 -4.47 -18.31 1.11
N ARG A 46 -4.85 -19.38 0.38
CA ARG A 46 -6.23 -19.76 0.14
C ARG A 46 -7.02 -19.98 1.43
N GLU A 47 -6.47 -20.74 2.37
CA GLU A 47 -7.15 -21.03 3.65
C GLU A 47 -7.46 -19.76 4.45
N GLN A 48 -6.61 -18.74 4.35
CA GLN A 48 -6.77 -17.48 5.09
C GLN A 48 -7.72 -16.50 4.40
N LEU A 49 -7.73 -16.47 3.06
CA LEU A 49 -8.44 -15.45 2.28
C LEU A 49 -9.79 -15.93 1.71
N GLN A 50 -9.96 -17.24 1.51
CA GLN A 50 -11.22 -17.81 1.02
C GLN A 50 -12.42 -17.62 1.97
N PRO A 51 -12.26 -17.62 3.32
CA PRO A 51 -13.39 -17.37 4.22
C PRO A 51 -13.89 -15.92 4.23
N LEU A 52 -13.21 -14.99 3.55
CA LEU A 52 -13.61 -13.59 3.53
C LEU A 52 -14.92 -13.42 2.75
N ALA A 53 -15.83 -12.61 3.30
CA ALA A 53 -17.07 -12.25 2.60
C ALA A 53 -16.80 -11.30 1.42
N GLY A 54 -17.57 -11.44 0.34
CA GLY A 54 -17.47 -10.63 -0.88
C GLY A 54 -16.80 -11.37 -2.04
N ASP A 55 -16.46 -10.65 -3.11
CA ASP A 55 -15.74 -11.20 -4.28
C ASP A 55 -14.23 -11.00 -4.09
N VAL A 56 -13.57 -11.95 -3.44
CA VAL A 56 -12.11 -11.99 -3.28
C VAL A 56 -11.51 -13.05 -4.20
N ARG A 57 -10.59 -12.64 -5.07
CA ARG A 57 -9.88 -13.52 -6.00
C ARG A 57 -8.39 -13.48 -5.72
N LEU A 58 -7.76 -14.64 -5.62
CA LEU A 58 -6.32 -14.72 -5.44
C LEU A 58 -5.62 -14.50 -6.78
N ILE A 59 -4.56 -13.71 -6.77
CA ILE A 59 -3.68 -13.54 -7.92
C ILE A 59 -2.22 -13.69 -7.46
N GLN A 60 -1.43 -14.44 -8.22
CA GLN A 60 0.00 -14.56 -7.94
C GLN A 60 0.70 -13.28 -8.34
N LEU A 61 1.35 -12.62 -7.38
CA LEU A 61 2.18 -11.45 -7.64
C LEU A 61 3.26 -11.33 -6.58
N ASP A 62 4.51 -11.50 -7.01
CA ASP A 62 5.68 -11.04 -6.28
C ASP A 62 6.11 -9.67 -6.83
N VAL A 63 6.18 -8.67 -5.95
CA VAL A 63 6.52 -7.29 -6.33
C VAL A 63 7.98 -7.13 -6.77
N THR A 64 8.85 -8.09 -6.46
CA THR A 64 10.26 -8.04 -6.86
C THR A 64 10.55 -8.86 -8.12
N ASP A 65 9.55 -9.53 -8.71
CA ASP A 65 9.70 -10.34 -9.91
C ASP A 65 8.92 -9.75 -11.08
N HIS A 66 9.66 -9.21 -12.06
CA HIS A 66 9.08 -8.61 -13.27
C HIS A 66 8.22 -9.58 -14.08
N ALA A 67 8.56 -10.87 -14.14
CA ALA A 67 7.76 -11.86 -14.84
C ALA A 67 6.46 -12.13 -14.09
N SER A 68 6.51 -12.22 -12.76
CA SER A 68 5.31 -12.33 -11.93
C SER A 68 4.38 -11.12 -12.08
N ILE A 69 4.93 -9.89 -12.12
CA ILE A 69 4.14 -8.66 -12.32
C ILE A 69 3.47 -8.67 -13.70
N ALA A 70 4.23 -8.99 -14.76
CA ALA A 70 3.71 -9.02 -16.12
C ALA A 70 2.60 -10.07 -16.30
N ALA A 71 2.75 -11.25 -15.70
CA ALA A 71 1.73 -12.29 -15.70
C ALA A 71 0.45 -11.83 -15.00
N ALA A 72 0.57 -11.18 -13.84
CA ALA A 72 -0.58 -10.64 -13.13
C ALA A 72 -1.31 -9.55 -13.95
N VAL A 73 -0.58 -8.64 -14.60
CA VAL A 73 -1.17 -7.64 -15.50
C VAL A 73 -1.96 -8.30 -16.61
N ALA A 74 -1.41 -9.34 -17.25
CA ALA A 74 -2.09 -10.06 -18.34
C ALA A 74 -3.40 -10.72 -17.87
N VAL A 75 -3.41 -11.29 -16.67
CA VAL A 75 -4.62 -11.86 -16.06
C VAL A 75 -5.67 -10.78 -15.83
N VAL A 76 -5.30 -9.66 -15.21
CA VAL A 76 -6.24 -8.56 -14.94
C VAL A 76 -6.78 -7.94 -16.22
N ASP A 77 -5.94 -7.79 -17.24
CA ASP A 77 -6.36 -7.30 -18.56
C ASP A 77 -7.38 -8.25 -19.21
N ALA A 78 -7.08 -9.55 -19.25
CA ALA A 78 -7.95 -10.54 -19.87
C ALA A 78 -9.30 -10.69 -19.16
N GLU A 79 -9.33 -10.66 -17.82
CA GLU A 79 -10.55 -10.91 -17.04
C GLU A 79 -11.40 -9.66 -16.82
N HIS A 80 -10.77 -8.49 -16.69
CA HIS A 80 -11.45 -7.26 -16.27
C HIS A 80 -11.29 -6.10 -17.25
N GLY A 81 -10.25 -6.11 -18.09
CA GLY A 81 -9.97 -5.05 -19.07
C GLY A 81 -9.55 -3.70 -18.47
N HIS A 82 -9.56 -3.53 -17.15
CA HIS A 82 -9.13 -2.32 -16.43
C HIS A 82 -8.82 -2.64 -14.97
N LEU A 83 -8.26 -1.67 -14.25
CA LEU A 83 -8.09 -1.71 -12.80
C LEU A 83 -8.53 -0.37 -12.22
N ASP A 84 -9.40 -0.34 -11.21
CA ASP A 84 -9.86 0.90 -10.60
C ASP A 84 -8.98 1.33 -9.43
N VAL A 85 -8.48 0.37 -8.65
CA VAL A 85 -7.74 0.65 -7.42
C VAL A 85 -6.49 -0.23 -7.35
N LEU A 86 -5.34 0.40 -7.10
CA LEU A 86 -4.09 -0.27 -6.77
C LEU A 86 -3.68 0.11 -5.34
N VAL A 87 -3.59 -0.87 -4.45
CA VAL A 87 -3.04 -0.71 -3.10
C VAL A 87 -1.68 -1.38 -3.03
N ASN A 88 -0.62 -0.56 -3.02
CA ASN A 88 0.76 -0.98 -2.78
C ASN A 88 0.97 -1.14 -1.27
N ASN A 89 0.49 -2.26 -0.72
CA ASN A 89 0.61 -2.60 0.71
C ASN A 89 1.84 -3.47 1.01
N ALA A 90 2.33 -4.26 0.05
CA ALA A 90 3.51 -5.10 0.26
C ALA A 90 4.69 -4.28 0.79
N GLY A 91 5.28 -4.72 1.90
CA GLY A 91 6.41 -4.05 2.51
C GLY A 91 7.07 -4.86 3.61
N VAL A 92 8.35 -4.60 3.82
CA VAL A 92 9.22 -5.31 4.78
C VAL A 92 10.12 -4.34 5.53
N ALA A 93 10.63 -4.78 6.69
CA ALA A 93 11.74 -4.17 7.41
C ALA A 93 12.71 -5.30 7.74
N LEU A 94 13.81 -5.41 6.98
CA LEU A 94 14.69 -6.57 7.03
C LEU A 94 15.97 -6.33 7.82
N GLU A 95 16.37 -5.07 8.03
CA GLU A 95 17.54 -4.80 8.86
C GLU A 95 17.30 -5.18 10.33
N HIS A 96 18.39 -5.61 10.98
CA HIS A 96 18.42 -5.88 12.41
C HIS A 96 19.33 -4.86 13.10
N GLY A 97 18.83 -4.28 14.20
CA GLY A 97 19.53 -3.24 14.95
C GLY A 97 19.18 -1.82 14.48
N ASN A 98 19.57 -0.84 15.29
CA ASN A 98 19.22 0.58 15.13
C ASN A 98 20.44 1.50 14.99
N ASN A 99 21.66 0.94 14.98
CA ASN A 99 22.87 1.72 14.76
C ASN A 99 23.18 1.78 13.26
N PRO A 100 22.96 2.92 12.59
CA PRO A 100 23.15 3.04 11.14
C PRO A 100 24.59 2.76 10.68
N LEU A 101 25.57 2.82 11.59
CA LEU A 101 26.98 2.58 11.28
C LEU A 101 27.35 1.09 11.25
N THR A 102 26.47 0.20 11.72
CA THR A 102 26.75 -1.24 11.83
C THR A 102 25.65 -2.10 11.21
N ILE A 103 24.67 -1.50 10.55
CA ILE A 103 23.58 -2.23 9.88
C ILE A 103 24.13 -2.90 8.62
N ASP A 104 23.62 -4.11 8.36
CA ASP A 104 23.87 -4.82 7.11
C ASP A 104 23.26 -4.07 5.92
N ILE A 105 24.11 -3.61 5.01
CA ILE A 105 23.71 -2.87 3.81
C ILE A 105 22.89 -3.75 2.87
N ASP A 106 23.11 -5.06 2.84
CA ASP A 106 22.34 -5.96 1.97
C ASP A 106 20.90 -6.11 2.46
N ALA A 107 20.66 -6.06 3.78
CA ALA A 107 19.31 -5.99 4.34
C ALA A 107 18.59 -4.67 3.98
N ILE A 108 19.33 -3.55 3.93
CA ILE A 108 18.78 -2.27 3.45
C ILE A 108 18.41 -2.38 1.97
N ARG A 109 19.30 -2.91 1.13
CA ARG A 109 19.03 -3.13 -0.31
C ARG A 109 17.78 -3.98 -0.51
N ALA A 110 17.68 -5.12 0.17
CA ALA A 110 16.52 -5.99 0.09
C ALA A 110 15.22 -5.31 0.55
N THR A 111 15.29 -4.43 1.56
CA THR A 111 14.15 -3.60 1.97
C THR A 111 13.72 -2.64 0.87
N TYR A 112 14.67 -2.00 0.17
CA TYR A 112 14.40 -1.12 -0.97
C TYR A 112 13.81 -1.86 -2.18
N GLU A 113 14.28 -3.07 -2.46
CA GLU A 113 13.73 -3.91 -3.53
C GLU A 113 12.21 -4.07 -3.41
N VAL A 114 11.71 -4.33 -2.20
CA VAL A 114 10.27 -4.48 -1.97
C VAL A 114 9.58 -3.12 -1.84
N ASN A 115 10.07 -2.25 -0.96
CA ASN A 115 9.34 -1.06 -0.51
C ASN A 115 9.37 0.09 -1.51
N VAL A 116 10.33 0.09 -2.45
CA VAL A 116 10.55 1.19 -3.40
C VAL A 116 10.51 0.68 -4.83
N PHE A 117 11.43 -0.21 -5.21
CA PHE A 117 11.53 -0.67 -6.60
C PHE A 117 10.33 -1.53 -7.00
N GLY A 118 9.86 -2.41 -6.11
CA GLY A 118 8.65 -3.19 -6.34
C GLY A 118 7.40 -2.32 -6.51
N VAL A 119 7.26 -1.25 -5.70
CA VAL A 119 6.15 -0.29 -5.86
C VAL A 119 6.22 0.42 -7.20
N LEU A 120 7.41 0.87 -7.61
CA LEU A 120 7.63 1.52 -8.90
C LEU A 120 7.30 0.55 -10.05
N ALA A 121 7.79 -0.68 -10.00
CA ALA A 121 7.59 -1.70 -11.02
C ALA A 121 6.10 -2.09 -11.17
N VAL A 122 5.43 -2.39 -10.06
CA VAL A 122 3.99 -2.71 -10.05
C VAL A 122 3.18 -1.53 -10.56
N THR A 123 3.43 -0.32 -10.05
CA THR A 123 2.68 0.87 -10.46
C THR A 123 2.86 1.14 -11.94
N ALA A 124 4.09 1.07 -12.47
CA ALA A 124 4.36 1.27 -13.89
C ALA A 124 3.65 0.23 -14.76
N ALA A 125 3.67 -1.04 -14.35
CA ALA A 125 3.07 -2.14 -15.11
C ALA A 125 1.53 -2.09 -15.14
N PHE A 126 0.89 -1.70 -14.03
CA PHE A 126 -0.57 -1.59 -13.94
C PHE A 126 -1.12 -0.23 -14.40
N LEU A 127 -0.27 0.79 -14.61
CA LEU A 127 -0.73 2.12 -15.03
C LEU A 127 -1.58 2.12 -16.31
N PRO A 128 -1.29 1.32 -17.36
CA PRO A 128 -2.16 1.23 -18.54
C PRO A 128 -3.59 0.78 -18.20
N LEU A 129 -3.74 -0.19 -17.28
CA LEU A 129 -5.04 -0.66 -16.79
C LEU A 129 -5.76 0.42 -15.97
N LEU A 130 -5.02 1.11 -15.09
CA LEU A 130 -5.54 2.21 -14.28
C LEU A 130 -6.06 3.39 -15.12
N ARG A 131 -5.42 3.66 -16.26
CA ARG A 131 -5.86 4.71 -17.20
C ARG A 131 -7.17 4.39 -17.91
N ARG A 132 -7.57 3.12 -17.97
CA ARG A 132 -8.85 2.71 -18.59
C ARG A 132 -10.02 2.80 -17.61
N ALA A 133 -9.75 2.88 -16.31
CA ALA A 133 -10.78 3.16 -15.32
C ALA A 133 -11.24 4.62 -15.39
N PRO A 134 -12.54 4.91 -15.16
CA PRO A 134 -13.05 6.28 -15.17
C PRO A 134 -12.48 7.14 -14.04
N SER A 135 -11.96 6.51 -12.96
CA SER A 135 -11.51 7.18 -11.76
C SER A 135 -10.55 6.31 -10.94
N GLY A 136 -9.31 6.15 -11.42
CA GLY A 136 -8.29 5.30 -10.81
C GLY A 136 -7.76 5.79 -9.45
N ARG A 137 -7.44 4.88 -8.53
CA ARG A 137 -6.82 5.19 -7.22
C ARG A 137 -5.56 4.39 -7.04
N ILE A 138 -4.50 5.05 -6.59
CA ILE A 138 -3.25 4.42 -6.18
C ILE A 138 -2.98 4.80 -4.72
N VAL A 139 -2.93 3.80 -3.85
CA VAL A 139 -2.65 3.97 -2.43
C VAL A 139 -1.32 3.31 -2.12
N ASN A 140 -0.35 4.10 -1.72
CA ASN A 140 0.96 3.61 -1.29
C ASN A 140 0.97 3.50 0.23
N LEU A 141 1.13 2.30 0.78
CA LEU A 141 1.19 2.12 2.23
C LEU A 141 2.57 2.55 2.73
N SER A 142 2.63 3.79 3.20
CA SER A 142 3.83 4.41 3.75
C SER A 142 3.88 4.26 5.28
N SER A 143 4.61 5.13 5.97
CA SER A 143 4.69 5.21 7.43
C SER A 143 5.07 6.63 7.82
N ALA A 144 4.53 7.16 8.92
CA ALA A 144 4.93 8.47 9.46
C ALA A 144 6.45 8.54 9.73
N THR A 145 7.10 7.40 9.94
CA THR A 145 8.57 7.30 10.04
C THR A 145 9.30 7.53 8.70
N GLY A 146 8.59 7.74 7.61
CA GLY A 146 9.12 8.24 6.33
C GLY A 146 8.98 9.74 6.16
N SER A 147 8.50 10.47 7.17
CA SER A 147 8.40 11.93 7.15
C SER A 147 9.72 12.58 7.58
N LEU A 148 10.31 13.39 6.70
CA LEU A 148 11.51 14.15 7.06
C LEU A 148 11.20 15.30 8.02
N ALA A 149 10.02 15.91 7.91
CA ALA A 149 9.57 16.93 8.84
C ALA A 149 9.44 16.39 10.27
N GLU A 150 8.82 15.22 10.45
CA GLU A 150 8.69 14.59 11.77
C GLU A 150 10.08 14.26 12.35
N TRP A 151 10.99 13.67 11.57
CA TRP A 151 12.35 13.37 12.04
C TRP A 151 13.19 14.62 12.36
N SER A 152 12.90 15.75 11.72
CA SER A 152 13.63 17.01 11.92
C SER A 152 13.08 17.83 13.09
N ASP A 153 11.90 17.51 13.61
CA ASP A 153 11.30 18.15 14.78
C ASP A 153 11.66 17.40 16.07
N PRO A 154 12.46 17.97 16.98
CA PRO A 154 12.78 17.36 18.28
C PRO A 154 11.57 17.14 19.19
N ALA A 155 10.46 17.83 18.93
CA ALA A 155 9.21 17.67 19.68
C ALA A 155 8.30 16.57 19.09
N SER A 156 8.62 16.03 17.92
CA SER A 156 7.81 15.00 17.28
C SER A 156 7.74 13.72 18.13
N PRO A 157 6.57 13.05 18.19
CA PRO A 157 6.47 11.70 18.72
C PRO A 157 7.39 10.69 18.01
N ILE A 158 7.71 10.92 16.72
CA ILE A 158 8.58 10.03 15.93
C ILE A 158 10.02 10.08 16.47
N THR A 159 10.58 11.28 16.66
CA THR A 159 11.97 11.43 17.17
C THR A 159 12.14 10.93 18.60
N THR A 160 11.05 10.91 19.37
CA THR A 160 11.06 10.53 20.79
C THR A 160 10.72 9.06 21.04
N HIS A 161 9.91 8.42 20.20
CA HIS A 161 9.38 7.07 20.45
C HIS A 161 9.63 6.05 19.34
N ALA A 162 9.94 6.47 18.10
CA ALA A 162 10.17 5.54 17.01
C ALA A 162 11.63 5.06 16.96
N PRO A 163 11.90 3.77 16.75
CA PRO A 163 13.26 3.31 16.51
C PRO A 163 13.76 3.83 15.15
N VAL A 164 15.02 4.24 15.10
CA VAL A 164 15.71 4.51 13.84
C VAL A 164 16.05 3.18 13.18
N VAL A 165 15.35 2.86 12.10
CA VAL A 165 15.47 1.65 11.28
C VAL A 165 15.76 2.16 9.87
N ILE A 166 17.04 2.46 9.60
CA ILE A 166 17.45 3.37 8.53
C ILE A 166 16.96 2.94 7.14
N GLY A 167 17.05 1.66 6.80
CA GLY A 167 16.56 1.10 5.54
C GLY A 167 15.05 1.21 5.42
N TYR A 168 14.30 0.82 6.45
CA TYR A 168 12.84 0.97 6.48
C TYR A 168 12.41 2.45 6.39
N ASN A 169 12.88 3.30 7.31
CA ASN A 169 12.48 4.72 7.37
C ASN A 169 12.84 5.46 6.08
N SER A 170 14.05 5.26 5.55
CA SER A 170 14.46 5.88 4.29
C SER A 170 13.70 5.30 3.10
N SER A 171 13.38 4.00 3.08
CA SER A 171 12.54 3.42 2.02
C SER A 171 11.13 4.02 2.00
N LYS A 172 10.55 4.33 3.18
CA LYS A 172 9.24 4.99 3.29
C LYS A 172 9.31 6.46 2.89
N THR A 173 10.44 7.12 3.15
CA THR A 173 10.73 8.46 2.60
C THR A 173 10.81 8.44 1.07
N ALA A 174 11.52 7.47 0.50
CA ALA A 174 11.60 7.29 -0.95
C ALA A 174 10.23 6.98 -1.58
N LEU A 175 9.43 6.14 -0.92
CA LEU A 175 8.05 5.84 -1.32
C LEU A 175 7.17 7.11 -1.31
N ASN A 176 7.32 7.96 -0.31
CA ASN A 176 6.65 9.26 -0.26
C ASN A 176 7.04 10.15 -1.45
N ALA A 177 8.32 10.20 -1.81
CA ALA A 177 8.77 10.91 -3.01
C ALA A 177 8.16 10.33 -4.31
N LEU A 178 8.04 8.99 -4.41
CA LEU A 178 7.36 8.35 -5.56
C LEU A 178 5.88 8.75 -5.62
N THR A 179 5.17 8.79 -4.49
CA THR A 179 3.78 9.25 -4.42
C THR A 179 3.63 10.66 -5.00
N VAL A 180 4.45 11.61 -4.56
CA VAL A 180 4.41 13.00 -5.06
C VAL A 180 4.73 13.05 -6.55
N ALA A 181 5.75 12.31 -7.01
CA ALA A 181 6.13 12.26 -8.42
C ALA A 181 5.01 11.69 -9.31
N PHE A 182 4.37 10.59 -8.90
CA PHE A 182 3.24 10.01 -9.63
C PHE A 182 2.02 10.93 -9.62
N ALA A 183 1.70 11.55 -8.49
CA ALA A 183 0.62 12.52 -8.41
C ALA A 183 0.86 13.70 -9.35
N HIS A 184 2.09 14.21 -9.44
CA HIS A 184 2.46 15.26 -10.38
C HIS A 184 2.31 14.79 -11.83
N LEU A 185 2.83 13.61 -12.17
CA LEU A 185 2.76 13.04 -13.52
C LEU A 185 1.31 12.80 -13.98
N LEU A 186 0.41 12.48 -13.06
CA LEU A 186 -0.97 12.11 -13.35
C LEU A 186 -1.98 13.23 -13.05
N ARG A 187 -1.51 14.45 -12.75
CA ARG A 187 -2.32 15.59 -12.29
C ARG A 187 -3.47 15.99 -13.24
N ASP A 188 -3.29 15.77 -14.53
CA ASP A 188 -4.28 16.12 -15.57
C ASP A 188 -5.17 14.91 -15.96
N THR A 189 -5.16 13.85 -15.14
CA THR A 189 -5.96 12.63 -15.30
C THR A 189 -6.93 12.45 -14.13
N PRO A 190 -7.95 11.59 -14.22
CA PRO A 190 -8.83 11.30 -13.08
C PRO A 190 -8.20 10.36 -12.04
N ILE A 191 -6.91 10.00 -12.19
CA ILE A 191 -6.19 9.13 -11.26
C ILE A 191 -5.71 9.93 -10.05
N LYS A 192 -5.92 9.41 -8.85
CA LYS A 192 -5.42 9.99 -7.59
C LYS A 192 -4.38 9.07 -6.98
N VAL A 193 -3.28 9.64 -6.51
CA VAL A 193 -2.16 8.92 -5.91
C VAL A 193 -1.84 9.51 -4.54
N ASN A 194 -1.94 8.73 -3.48
CA ASN A 194 -1.69 9.19 -2.11
C ASN A 194 -0.91 8.16 -1.29
N SER A 195 -0.18 8.65 -0.27
CA SER A 195 0.46 7.82 0.74
C SER A 195 -0.45 7.68 1.95
N ALA A 196 -0.54 6.45 2.48
CA ALA A 196 -1.27 6.13 3.70
C ALA A 196 -0.28 5.83 4.83
N ASP A 197 -0.40 6.50 5.98
CA ASP A 197 0.21 6.06 7.24
C ASP A 197 -0.84 5.33 8.08
N PRO A 198 -0.70 4.00 8.28
CA PRO A 198 -1.63 3.22 9.08
C PRO A 198 -1.40 3.41 10.60
N GLY A 199 -0.42 4.21 11.01
CA GLY A 199 0.05 4.29 12.40
C GLY A 199 0.74 3.00 12.87
N TYR A 200 0.98 2.89 14.18
CA TYR A 200 1.74 1.77 14.73
C TYR A 200 0.85 0.54 15.01
N VAL A 201 0.60 -0.24 13.95
CA VAL A 201 -0.29 -1.41 13.94
C VAL A 201 0.44 -2.69 14.38
N ALA A 202 -0.18 -3.50 15.25
CA ALA A 202 0.37 -4.79 15.64
C ALA A 202 0.33 -5.80 14.48
N THR A 203 1.48 -6.05 13.84
CA THR A 203 1.62 -6.99 12.71
C THR A 203 2.92 -7.79 12.83
N ASP A 204 3.07 -8.82 12.01
CA ASP A 204 4.31 -9.60 11.93
C ASP A 204 5.55 -8.72 11.65
N LEU A 205 5.39 -7.62 10.90
CA LEU A 205 6.48 -6.69 10.55
C LEU A 205 7.16 -6.11 11.79
N ASN A 206 6.39 -5.89 12.87
CA ASN A 206 6.92 -5.36 14.14
C ASN A 206 6.78 -6.36 15.29
N GLY A 207 6.59 -7.65 15.00
CA GLY A 207 6.39 -8.68 16.01
C GLY A 207 5.23 -8.39 16.96
N HIS A 208 4.13 -7.84 16.42
CA HIS A 208 2.90 -7.49 17.14
C HIS A 208 3.07 -6.47 18.28
N ARG A 209 4.04 -5.56 18.19
CA ARG A 209 4.31 -4.53 19.21
C ARG A 209 3.48 -3.24 19.06
N GLY A 210 2.71 -3.12 17.99
CA GLY A 210 1.86 -1.95 17.74
C GLY A 210 0.73 -1.78 18.77
N TYR A 211 0.32 -0.54 19.02
CA TYR A 211 -0.84 -0.24 19.88
C TYR A 211 -2.17 -0.21 19.12
N ARG A 212 -2.15 -0.16 17.79
CA ARG A 212 -3.35 -0.18 16.94
C ARG A 212 -3.67 -1.59 16.45
N SER A 213 -4.97 -1.86 16.25
CA SER A 213 -5.41 -3.09 15.60
C SER A 213 -5.21 -3.02 14.08
N VAL A 214 -5.22 -4.19 13.43
CA VAL A 214 -5.17 -4.28 11.96
C VAL A 214 -6.38 -3.58 11.31
N ALA A 215 -7.56 -3.68 11.94
CA ALA A 215 -8.77 -3.01 11.48
C ALA A 215 -8.64 -1.48 11.47
N ASP A 216 -7.99 -0.93 12.51
CA ASP A 216 -7.70 0.50 12.60
C ASP A 216 -6.75 0.94 11.48
N GLY A 217 -5.65 0.22 11.29
CA GLY A 217 -4.66 0.55 10.26
C GLY A 217 -5.18 0.46 8.82
N ALA A 218 -6.18 -0.39 8.56
CA ALA A 218 -6.80 -0.51 7.25
C ALA A 218 -7.79 0.62 6.94
N ALA A 219 -8.21 1.43 7.93
CA ALA A 219 -9.22 2.46 7.74
C ALA A 219 -8.77 3.53 6.73
N ILE A 220 -7.59 4.12 6.94
CA ILE A 220 -7.03 5.11 6.01
C ILE A 220 -6.79 4.55 4.60
N VAL A 221 -6.43 3.26 4.49
CA VAL A 221 -6.25 2.60 3.19
C VAL A 221 -7.56 2.56 2.44
N LEU A 222 -8.64 2.21 3.13
CA LEU A 222 -9.98 2.18 2.55
C LEU A 222 -10.45 3.56 2.13
N GLU A 223 -10.25 4.56 2.99
CA GLU A 223 -10.62 5.94 2.69
C GLU A 223 -9.96 6.41 1.38
N LEU A 224 -8.63 6.25 1.28
CA LEU A 224 -7.86 6.64 0.10
C LEU A 224 -8.22 5.82 -1.15
N ALA A 225 -8.50 4.52 -1.00
CA ALA A 225 -8.90 3.62 -2.07
C ALA A 225 -10.29 3.94 -2.64
N THR A 226 -11.14 4.61 -1.84
CA THR A 226 -12.54 4.91 -2.18
C THR A 226 -12.82 6.38 -2.41
N LEU A 227 -11.79 7.24 -2.39
CA LEU A 227 -11.90 8.67 -2.69
C LEU A 227 -12.75 8.94 -3.94
N ASP A 228 -13.57 9.98 -3.89
CA ASP A 228 -14.34 10.44 -5.05
C ASP A 228 -13.44 11.14 -6.08
N ARG A 229 -13.98 11.40 -7.28
CA ARG A 229 -13.24 11.99 -8.42
C ARG A 229 -12.52 13.29 -8.05
N ASP A 230 -13.14 14.10 -7.21
CA ASP A 230 -12.61 15.39 -6.76
C ASP A 230 -11.75 15.28 -5.49
N GLY A 231 -11.47 14.05 -5.04
CA GLY A 231 -10.61 13.77 -3.91
C GLY A 231 -9.17 14.23 -4.12
N SER A 232 -8.43 14.29 -3.02
CA SER A 232 -7.05 14.76 -3.02
C SER A 232 -6.09 13.81 -3.73
N THR A 233 -4.96 14.35 -4.17
CA THR A 233 -3.85 13.60 -4.77
C THR A 233 -2.54 14.25 -4.38
N GLY A 234 -1.49 13.45 -4.22
CA GLY A 234 -0.19 13.92 -3.78
C GLY A 234 -0.22 14.35 -2.32
N GLU A 235 -1.01 13.68 -1.48
CA GLU A 235 -1.05 13.86 -0.03
C GLU A 235 -0.49 12.63 0.70
N PHE A 236 -0.01 12.87 1.91
CA PHE A 236 0.33 11.86 2.89
C PHE A 236 -0.63 11.95 4.06
N ARG A 237 -1.39 10.88 4.33
CA ARG A 237 -2.52 10.93 5.26
C ARG A 237 -2.50 9.77 6.24
N SER A 238 -2.98 10.04 7.45
CA SER A 238 -3.31 9.06 8.49
C SER A 238 -4.77 9.28 8.94
N ASP A 239 -5.27 8.42 9.83
CA ASP A 239 -6.58 8.63 10.46
C ASP A 239 -6.62 9.89 11.35
N PHE A 240 -5.47 10.50 11.64
CA PHE A 240 -5.36 11.74 12.42
C PHE A 240 -5.22 12.99 11.54
N GLY A 241 -5.24 12.84 10.22
CA GLY A 241 -5.14 13.95 9.26
C GLY A 241 -3.92 13.85 8.36
N ILE A 242 -3.50 15.00 7.82
CA ILE A 242 -2.33 15.09 6.94
C ILE A 242 -1.07 14.87 7.77
N VAL A 243 -0.21 13.96 7.31
CA VAL A 243 1.14 13.77 7.84
C VAL A 243 2.07 14.63 6.98
N PRO A 244 2.95 15.45 7.59
CA PRO A 244 3.90 16.23 6.81
C PRO A 244 4.90 15.32 6.09
N TRP A 245 5.44 15.78 4.96
CA TRP A 245 6.42 15.03 4.18
C TRP A 245 7.78 14.87 4.85
#